data_AF-A0A221NL30-F1
#
_entry.id   AF-A0A221NL30-F1
#
_cell.length_a   1.000
_cell.length_b   1.000
_cell.length_c   1.000
_cell.angle_alpha   90.00
_cell.angle_beta   90.00
_cell.angle_gamma   90.00
#
_symmetry.space_group_name_H-M   'P 1'
#
loop_
_entity.id
_entity.type
_entity.pdbx_description
1 polymer ?
#
loop_
_entity_poly.entity_id
_entity_poly.type
_entity_poly.pdbx_seq_one_letter_code
_entity_poly.pdbx_strand_id
1 'polypeptide(L)'
;MEHVYIRSSTQGTPAVVVRGNREWRIVVEPVRWFERVPWWEQSRRMPRGQGRVDVEVWQVQVRLGSNLRSGIATWELVRDGAGGGWCLRGEEVAAA
;
A
#
# COMPACT_ATOMS: atom_id res chain seq x y z
N MET A 1 -9.50 -4.82 -4.92
CA MET A 1 -8.32 -3.95 -4.88
C MET A 1 -7.19 -4.65 -5.61
N GLU A 2 -6.35 -3.89 -6.32
CA GLU A 2 -5.21 -4.44 -7.08
C GLU A 2 -4.06 -4.76 -6.14
N HIS A 3 -3.48 -5.97 -6.24
CA HIS A 3 -2.31 -6.33 -5.42
C HIS A 3 -1.05 -5.65 -5.94
N VAL A 4 -0.26 -5.13 -5.00
CA VAL A 4 1.06 -4.55 -5.26
C VAL A 4 2.10 -5.18 -4.35
N TYR A 5 3.35 -5.11 -4.77
CA TYR A 5 4.49 -5.57 -3.97
C TYR A 5 5.32 -4.38 -3.52
N ILE A 6 5.84 -4.45 -2.29
CA ILE A 6 6.76 -3.44 -1.78
C ILE A 6 8.14 -4.07 -1.69
N ARG A 7 9.11 -3.44 -2.36
CA ARG A 7 10.52 -3.77 -2.20
C ARG A 7 11.15 -2.78 -1.23
N SER A 8 11.85 -3.35 -0.26
CA SER A 8 12.64 -2.58 0.69
C SER A 8 14.03 -2.28 0.13
N SER A 9 14.62 -1.18 0.60
CA SER A 9 16.04 -0.90 0.45
C SER A 9 16.88 -1.90 1.25
N THR A 10 18.20 -1.85 1.07
CA THR A 10 19.16 -2.64 1.87
C THR A 10 19.10 -2.31 3.36
N GLN A 11 18.57 -1.14 3.74
CA GLN A 11 18.34 -0.74 5.13
C GLN A 11 16.98 -1.19 5.67
N GLY A 12 16.19 -1.91 4.89
CA GLY A 12 14.87 -2.41 5.28
C GLY A 12 13.73 -1.40 5.11
N THR A 13 14.01 -0.15 4.73
CA THR A 13 12.98 0.87 4.48
C THR A 13 12.24 0.63 3.16
N PRO A 14 10.93 0.87 3.07
CA PRO A 14 10.19 0.71 1.82
C PRO A 14 10.71 1.69 0.76
N ALA A 15 11.03 1.18 -0.42
CA ALA A 15 11.71 1.98 -1.46
C ALA A 15 10.98 1.99 -2.81
N VAL A 16 10.34 0.88 -3.18
CA VAL A 16 9.69 0.74 -4.49
C VAL A 16 8.37 -0.01 -4.33
N VAL A 17 7.30 0.53 -4.92
CA VAL A 17 6.04 -0.18 -5.15
C VAL A 17 6.07 -0.77 -6.55
N VAL A 18 5.86 -2.07 -6.66
CA VAL A 18 5.74 -2.78 -7.93
C VAL A 18 4.27 -3.03 -8.21
N ARG A 19 3.77 -2.45 -9.29
CA ARG A 19 2.39 -2.54 -9.75
C ARG A 19 2.38 -3.16 -11.15
N GLY A 20 1.85 -4.37 -11.27
CA GLY A 20 2.00 -5.18 -12.48
C GLY A 20 3.49 -5.40 -12.82
N ASN A 21 3.92 -4.96 -14.01
CA ASN A 21 5.32 -5.01 -14.45
C ASN A 21 6.07 -3.67 -14.33
N ARG A 22 5.48 -2.68 -13.64
CA ARG A 22 6.04 -1.33 -13.50
C ARG A 22 6.52 -1.08 -12.08
N GLU A 23 7.66 -0.41 -11.99
CA GLU A 23 8.27 0.01 -10.73
C GLU A 23 8.02 1.48 -10.46
N TRP A 24 7.55 1.76 -9.26
CA TRP A 24 7.20 3.09 -8.79
C TRP A 24 8.02 3.39 -7.54
N ARG A 25 8.99 4.30 -7.66
CA ARG A 25 9.89 4.64 -6.57
C ARG A 25 9.17 5.51 -5.55
N ILE A 26 9.25 5.15 -4.27
CA ILE A 26 8.77 5.96 -3.17
C ILE A 26 9.73 7.15 -3.02
N VAL A 27 9.19 8.36 -3.06
CA VAL A 27 9.97 9.62 -3.09
C VAL A 27 10.00 10.35 -1.75
N VAL A 28 9.09 10.00 -0.83
CA VAL A 28 8.98 10.54 0.52
C VAL A 28 8.71 9.39 1.48
N GLU A 29 9.17 9.49 2.73
CA GLU A 29 8.88 8.51 3.78
C GLU A 29 7.37 8.25 3.89
N PRO A 30 6.90 6.98 3.87
CA PRO A 30 5.48 6.68 3.95
C PRO A 30 4.82 7.17 5.24
N VAL A 31 3.61 7.72 5.12
CA VAL A 31 2.75 7.97 6.29
C VAL A 31 2.00 6.68 6.60
N ARG A 32 2.07 6.22 7.85
CA ARG A 32 1.49 4.94 8.29
C ARG A 32 0.46 5.17 9.39
N TRP A 33 -0.71 4.54 9.22
CA TRP A 33 -1.73 4.44 10.26
C TRP A 33 -2.41 3.07 10.24
N PHE A 34 -3.35 2.87 11.15
CA PHE A 34 -4.18 1.67 11.22
C PHE A 34 -5.65 2.08 11.20
N GLU A 35 -6.45 1.35 10.43
CA GLU A 35 -7.90 1.52 10.36
C GLU A 35 -8.61 0.31 10.92
N ARG A 36 -9.64 0.55 11.72
CA ARG A 36 -10.44 -0.51 12.31
C ARG A 36 -11.43 -1.07 11.30
N VAL A 37 -11.40 -2.38 11.10
CA VAL A 37 -12.31 -3.11 10.23
C VAL A 37 -13.26 -3.94 11.10
N PRO A 38 -14.57 -3.63 11.11
CA PRO A 38 -15.55 -4.37 11.89
C PRO A 38 -15.92 -5.66 11.14
N TRP A 39 -15.06 -6.69 11.19
CA TRP A 39 -15.32 -7.97 10.52
C TRP A 39 -16.68 -8.59 10.91
N TRP A 40 -17.18 -8.29 12.11
CA TRP A 40 -18.45 -8.78 12.62
C TRP A 40 -19.67 -8.22 11.88
N GLU A 41 -19.54 -7.09 11.19
CA GLU A 41 -20.60 -6.58 10.31
C GLU A 41 -20.76 -7.44 9.06
N GLN A 42 -19.68 -8.08 8.62
CA GLN A 42 -19.64 -8.88 7.40
C GLN A 42 -19.71 -10.39 7.66
N SER A 43 -19.47 -10.84 8.90
CA SER A 43 -19.40 -12.25 9.23
C SER A 43 -19.95 -12.55 10.63
N ARG A 44 -20.81 -13.58 10.73
CA ARG A 44 -21.37 -14.04 12.03
C ARG A 44 -20.33 -14.65 12.98
N ARG A 45 -19.17 -15.05 12.47
CA ARG A 45 -18.05 -15.60 13.24
C ARG A 45 -16.75 -15.03 12.71
N MET A 46 -15.76 -14.94 13.59
CA MET A 46 -14.43 -14.44 13.26
C MET A 46 -13.85 -15.24 12.09
N PRO A 47 -13.50 -14.58 10.96
CA PRO A 47 -12.89 -15.28 9.83
C PRO A 47 -11.56 -15.89 10.26
N ARG A 48 -11.37 -17.19 9.98
CA ARG A 48 -10.15 -17.92 10.37
C ARG A 48 -8.96 -17.30 9.66
N GLY A 49 -7.90 -17.01 10.40
CA GLY A 49 -6.65 -16.43 9.86
C GLY A 49 -6.70 -14.92 9.60
N GLN A 50 -7.88 -14.28 9.66
CA GLN A 50 -8.03 -12.83 9.43
C GLN A 50 -8.42 -12.10 10.72
N GLY A 51 -7.85 -12.51 11.85
CA GLY A 51 -8.18 -11.98 13.17
C GLY A 51 -7.79 -10.53 13.43
N ARG A 52 -7.61 -9.73 12.37
CA ARG A 52 -7.23 -8.34 12.42
C ARG A 52 -8.48 -7.51 12.64
N VAL A 53 -8.54 -6.88 13.81
CA VAL A 53 -9.48 -5.79 14.08
C VAL A 53 -9.01 -4.53 13.35
N ASP A 54 -7.70 -4.39 13.13
CA ASP A 54 -7.12 -3.23 12.45
C ASP A 54 -6.28 -3.65 11.23
N VAL A 55 -6.42 -2.90 10.14
CA VAL A 55 -5.60 -3.03 8.93
C VAL A 55 -4.60 -1.89 8.86
N GLU A 56 -3.37 -2.21 8.50
CA GLU A 56 -2.33 -1.22 8.30
C GLU A 56 -2.55 -0.53 6.96
N VAL A 57 -2.46 0.80 6.97
CA VAL A 57 -2.62 1.64 5.78
C VAL A 57 -1.41 2.54 5.63
N TRP A 58 -0.88 2.62 4.42
CA TRP A 58 0.20 3.51 4.04
C TRP A 58 -0.29 4.51 2.99
N GLN A 59 0.02 5.78 3.19
CA GLN A 59 0.02 6.77 2.13
C GLN A 59 1.46 6.91 1.62
N VAL A 60 1.65 6.68 0.33
CA VAL A 60 2.95 6.76 -0.33
C VAL A 60 2.90 7.79 -1.45
N GLN A 61 3.96 8.57 -1.58
CA GLN A 61 4.21 9.35 -2.79
C GLN A 61 5.17 8.58 -3.66
N VAL A 62 4.76 8.33 -4.90
CA VAL A 62 5.49 7.48 -5.82
C VAL A 62 5.72 8.15 -7.17
N ARG A 63 6.80 7.74 -7.83
CA ARG A 63 7.18 8.20 -9.17
C ARG A 63 7.51 7.00 -10.06
N LEU A 64 7.03 7.01 -11.30
CA LEU A 64 7.31 5.94 -12.25
C LEU A 64 8.80 5.91 -12.64
N GLY A 65 9.45 4.78 -12.33
CA GLY A 65 10.87 4.54 -12.62
C GLY A 65 11.82 5.51 -11.91
N SER A 66 12.97 5.75 -12.54
CA SER A 66 14.02 6.66 -12.04
C SER A 66 14.02 8.04 -12.71
N ASN A 67 13.16 8.28 -13.70
CA ASN A 67 13.11 9.56 -14.41
C ASN A 67 12.51 10.65 -13.51
N LEU A 68 13.34 11.61 -13.09
CA LEU A 68 12.92 12.72 -12.22
C LEU A 68 11.85 13.63 -12.83
N ARG A 69 11.66 13.60 -14.17
CA ARG A 69 10.60 14.35 -14.87
C ARG A 69 9.24 13.65 -14.84
N SER A 70 9.19 12.39 -14.42
CA SER A 70 7.91 11.70 -14.20
C SER A 70 7.15 12.39 -13.06
N GLY A 71 5.85 12.57 -13.26
CA GLY A 71 4.95 13.09 -12.23
C GLY A 71 4.97 12.23 -10.96
N ILE A 72 4.55 12.85 -9.85
CA ILE A 72 4.37 12.17 -8.57
C ILE A 72 2.88 11.85 -8.42
N ALA A 73 2.59 10.62 -8.00
CA ALA A 73 1.25 10.21 -7.59
C ALA A 73 1.25 9.89 -6.10
N THR A 74 0.13 10.18 -5.43
CA THR A 74 -0.14 9.80 -4.06
C THR A 74 -1.03 8.57 -4.07
N TRP A 75 -0.56 7.47 -3.48
CA TRP A 75 -1.32 6.24 -3.39
C TRP A 75 -1.62 5.90 -1.94
N GLU A 76 -2.79 5.32 -1.71
CA GLU A 76 -3.12 4.63 -0.47
C GLU A 76 -3.01 3.13 -0.66
N LEU A 77 -2.15 2.49 0.13
CA LEU A 77 -1.95 1.05 0.16
C LEU A 77 -2.52 0.49 1.46
N VAL A 78 -3.29 -0.59 1.37
CA VAL A 78 -3.81 -1.30 2.55
C VAL A 78 -3.20 -2.69 2.61
N ARG A 79 -2.87 -3.14 3.82
CA ARG A 79 -2.37 -4.49 4.05
C ARG A 79 -3.46 -5.50 3.74
N ASP A 80 -3.12 -6.54 2.97
CA ASP A 80 -4.06 -7.64 2.79
C ASP A 80 -4.24 -8.41 4.12
N GLY A 81 -5.47 -8.85 4.37
CA GLY A 81 -5.81 -9.63 5.56
C GLY A 81 -5.43 -11.11 5.47
N ALA A 82 -4.87 -11.56 4.33
CA ALA A 82 -4.78 -12.98 3.97
C ALA A 82 -3.34 -13.53 3.91
N GLY A 83 -2.31 -12.68 3.85
CA GLY A 83 -0.94 -13.18 3.68
C GLY A 83 0.17 -12.16 3.93
N GLY A 84 -0.17 -10.91 4.25
CA GLY A 84 0.81 -9.86 4.53
C GLY A 84 1.31 -9.13 3.28
N GLY A 85 0.62 -9.25 2.14
CA GLY A 85 0.83 -8.41 0.97
C GLY A 85 0.13 -7.05 1.09
N TRP A 86 0.16 -6.29 0.00
CA TRP A 86 -0.40 -4.94 -0.07
C TRP A 86 -1.37 -4.84 -1.26
N CYS A 87 -2.39 -4.00 -1.08
CA CYS A 87 -3.38 -3.71 -2.10
C CYS A 87 -3.50 -2.21 -2.30
N LEU A 88 -3.59 -1.75 -3.55
CA LEU A 88 -3.90 -0.36 -3.88
C LEU A 88 -5.38 -0.09 -3.57
N ARG A 89 -5.63 0.82 -2.64
CA ARG A 89 -6.97 1.29 -2.25
C ARG A 89 -7.39 2.54 -3.01
N GLY A 90 -6.48 3.50 -3.16
CA GLY A 90 -6.75 4.78 -3.79
C GLY A 90 -5.51 5.33 -4.50
N GLU A 91 -5.73 6.08 -5.57
CA GLU A 91 -4.70 6.75 -6.36
C GLU A 91 -5.16 8.17 -6.70
N GLU A 92 -4.33 9.14 -6.34
CA GLU A 92 -4.47 10.54 -6.73
C GLU A 92 -3.21 10.98 -7.45
N VAL A 93 -3.37 11.49 -8.67
CA VAL A 93 -2.24 12.03 -9.44
C VAL A 93 -2.10 13.51 -9.08
N ALA A 94 -0.95 13.91 -8.55
CA ALA A 94 -0.68 15.34 -8.37
C ALA A 94 -0.59 15.99 -9.76
N ALA A 95 -1.39 17.04 -9.99
CA ALA A 95 -1.33 17.79 -11.24
C ALA A 95 0.09 18.35 -11.45
N ALA A 96 0.61 18.19 -12.68
CA ALA A 96 1.94 18.62 -13.09
C ALA A 96 2.02 20.14 -13.29
#